data_AF-A0A915IDP6-F1
#
_entry.id   AF-A0A915IDP6-F1
#
_cell.length_a   1.000
_cell.length_b   1.000
_cell.length_c   1.000
_cell.angle_alpha   90.00
_cell.angle_beta   90.00
_cell.angle_gamma   90.00
#
_symmetry.space_group_name_H-M   'P 1'
#
loop_
_entity.id
_entity.type
_entity.pdbx_description
1 polymer ?
#
loop_
_entity_poly.entity_id
_entity_poly.type
_entity_poly.pdbx_seq_one_letter_code
_entity_poly.pdbx_strand_id
1 'polypeptide(L)'
;MDMIFEKNRLASFKKWPFSDKFRCNPKTLAEAGFYFVSSGCAKCFVCFKELEGWESDDDPWSEHRRHAKNLNCEFVNTGKKESEMTVKEFLRICSAHEQKFTVRFFC
;
A
#
# COMPACT_ATOMS: atom_id res chain seq x y z
N MET A 1 7.09 -5.40 11.26
CA MET A 1 7.53 -4.72 10.02
C MET A 1 7.19 -5.54 8.77
N ASP A 2 6.27 -6.50 8.87
CA ASP A 2 6.20 -7.59 7.89
C ASP A 2 5.73 -7.15 6.51
N MET A 3 4.96 -6.07 6.41
CA MET A 3 4.42 -5.55 5.14
C MET A 3 5.34 -4.55 4.42
N ILE A 4 6.55 -4.32 4.92
CA ILE A 4 7.53 -3.44 4.27
C ILE A 4 7.89 -3.94 2.86
N PHE A 5 8.06 -5.25 2.69
CA PHE A 5 8.46 -5.83 1.41
C PHE A 5 7.24 -6.16 0.54
N GLU A 6 7.29 -5.78 -0.74
CA GLU A 6 6.23 -6.02 -1.71
C GLU A 6 5.82 -7.50 -1.79
N LYS A 7 6.79 -8.42 -1.73
CA LYS A 7 6.52 -9.86 -1.75
C LYS A 7 5.56 -10.30 -0.62
N ASN A 8 5.67 -9.70 0.56
CA ASN A 8 4.83 -10.03 1.70
C ASN A 8 3.44 -9.42 1.55
N ARG A 9 3.36 -8.20 0.99
CA ARG A 9 2.10 -7.57 0.61
C ARG A 9 1.37 -8.41 -0.43
N LEU A 10 2.05 -8.87 -1.48
CA LEU A 10 1.47 -9.73 -2.51
C LEU A 10 0.94 -11.05 -1.91
N ALA A 11 1.73 -11.70 -1.04
CA ALA A 11 1.35 -12.96 -0.39
C ALA A 11 0.11 -12.84 0.52
N SER A 12 -0.26 -11.62 0.94
CA SER A 12 -1.45 -11.40 1.76
C SER A 12 -2.77 -11.59 0.99
N PHE A 13 -2.77 -11.39 -0.33
CA PHE A 13 -3.97 -11.45 -1.19
C PHE A 13 -4.38 -12.89 -1.53
N LYS A 14 -4.84 -13.65 -0.53
CA LYS A 14 -5.23 -15.06 -0.70
C LYS A 14 -6.59 -15.27 -1.38
N LYS A 15 -7.52 -14.33 -1.19
CA LYS A 15 -8.92 -14.43 -1.66
C LYS A 15 -9.38 -13.13 -2.34
N TRP A 16 -8.51 -12.54 -3.16
CA TRP A 16 -8.88 -11.34 -3.93
C TRP A 16 -9.75 -11.72 -5.15
N PRO A 17 -10.84 -11.00 -5.43
CA PRO A 17 -11.79 -11.39 -6.48
C PRO A 17 -11.26 -11.17 -7.91
N PHE A 18 -10.32 -10.24 -8.08
CA PHE A 18 -9.81 -9.87 -9.40
C PHE A 18 -8.48 -10.56 -9.69
N SER A 19 -8.45 -11.37 -10.74
CA SER A 19 -7.23 -12.02 -11.23
C SER A 19 -6.29 -11.03 -11.93
N ASP A 20 -5.16 -11.53 -12.40
CA ASP A 20 -4.12 -10.79 -13.13
C ASP A 20 -4.60 -10.12 -14.45
N LYS A 21 -5.80 -10.46 -14.95
CA LYS A 21 -6.40 -9.86 -16.14
C LYS A 21 -6.93 -8.43 -15.91
N PHE A 22 -7.21 -8.07 -14.66
CA PHE A 22 -7.81 -6.79 -14.30
C PHE A 22 -6.76 -5.79 -13.83
N ARG A 23 -7.07 -4.50 -13.90
CA ARG A 23 -6.15 -3.45 -13.44
C ARG A 23 -5.97 -3.49 -11.92
N CYS A 24 -7.06 -3.74 -11.19
CA CYS A 24 -7.07 -3.88 -9.73
C CYS A 24 -6.81 -5.33 -9.31
N ASN A 25 -5.59 -5.82 -9.49
CA ASN A 25 -5.21 -7.18 -9.14
C ASN A 25 -4.19 -7.19 -7.97
N PRO A 26 -3.92 -8.36 -7.34
CA PRO A 26 -3.00 -8.45 -6.21
C PRO A 26 -1.61 -7.85 -6.44
N LYS A 27 -1.07 -7.95 -7.67
CA LYS A 27 0.26 -7.43 -8.00
C LYS A 27 0.24 -5.91 -8.02
N THR A 28 -0.73 -5.29 -8.69
CA THR A 28 -0.83 -3.83 -8.76
C THR A 28 -1.19 -3.21 -7.41
N LEU A 29 -1.99 -3.89 -6.58
CA LEU A 29 -2.26 -3.48 -5.21
C LEU A 29 -1.01 -3.54 -4.33
N ALA A 30 -0.27 -4.65 -4.37
CA ALA A 30 0.98 -4.81 -3.62
C ALA A 30 2.04 -3.79 -4.04
N GLU A 31 2.19 -3.56 -5.34
CA GLU A 31 3.09 -2.56 -5.92
C GLU A 31 2.72 -1.14 -5.45
N ALA A 32 1.44 -0.80 -5.40
CA ALA A 32 0.94 0.48 -4.87
C ALA A 32 0.98 0.60 -3.33
N GLY A 33 1.57 -0.38 -2.65
CA GLY A 33 1.80 -0.36 -1.21
C GLY A 33 0.66 -0.94 -0.38
N PHE A 34 -0.34 -1.59 -0.99
CA PHE A 34 -1.43 -2.21 -0.26
C PHE A 34 -1.16 -3.67 0.08
N TYR A 35 -1.64 -4.10 1.25
CA TYR A 35 -1.78 -5.50 1.60
C TYR A 35 -3.23 -5.81 1.95
N PHE A 36 -3.65 -7.04 1.72
CA PHE A 36 -4.97 -7.53 2.04
C PHE A 36 -5.17 -7.64 3.54
N VAL A 37 -6.32 -7.21 4.01
CA VAL A 37 -6.74 -7.37 5.40
C VAL A 37 -7.80 -8.46 5.49
N SER A 38 -9.06 -8.09 5.31
CA SER A 38 -10.23 -8.98 5.32
C SER A 38 -11.33 -8.35 4.47
N SER A 39 -12.31 -9.17 4.04
CA SER A 39 -13.53 -8.70 3.37
C SER A 39 -13.31 -7.79 2.13
N GLY A 40 -12.23 -8.01 1.37
CA GLY A 40 -11.94 -7.16 0.21
C GLY A 40 -11.33 -5.79 0.55
N CYS A 41 -10.98 -5.55 1.81
CA CYS A 41 -10.27 -4.35 2.23
C CYS A 41 -8.75 -4.49 2.00
N ALA A 42 -8.15 -3.42 1.49
CA ALA A 42 -6.73 -3.29 1.25
C ALA A 42 -6.16 -2.10 2.04
N LYS A 43 -5.02 -2.30 2.69
CA LYS A 43 -4.41 -1.32 3.61
C LYS A 43 -2.99 -0.95 3.20
N CYS A 44 -2.68 0.34 3.19
CA CYS A 44 -1.32 0.79 2.89
C CYS A 44 -0.35 0.45 4.03
N PHE A 45 0.84 -0.08 3.70
CA PHE A 45 1.87 -0.42 4.68
C PHE A 45 2.53 0.78 5.36
N VAL A 46 2.38 2.01 4.86
CA VAL A 46 3.05 3.22 5.39
C VAL A 46 2.07 4.16 6.06
N CYS A 47 1.04 4.58 5.35
CA CYS A 47 0.05 5.52 5.88
C CYS A 47 -1.13 4.82 6.58
N PHE A 48 -1.22 3.49 6.49
CA PHE A 48 -2.29 2.69 7.06
C PHE A 48 -3.69 3.14 6.61
N LYS A 49 -3.82 3.79 5.46
CA LYS A 49 -5.11 4.06 4.82
C LYS A 49 -5.71 2.74 4.37
N GLU A 50 -6.93 2.49 4.81
CA GLU A 50 -7.77 1.37 4.39
C GLU A 50 -8.72 1.86 3.30
N LEU A 51 -8.84 1.05 2.25
CA LEU A 51 -9.76 1.23 1.13
C LEU A 51 -10.53 -0.07 0.89
N GLU A 52 -11.82 0.08 0.65
CA GLU A 52 -12.77 -0.98 0.35
C GLU A 52 -13.60 -0.59 -0.88
N GLY A 53 -14.42 -1.52 -1.38
CA GLY A 53 -15.27 -1.27 -2.55
C GLY A 53 -14.50 -1.18 -3.86
N TRP A 54 -13.37 -1.88 -3.96
CA TRP A 54 -12.54 -1.91 -5.17
C TRP A 54 -13.29 -2.48 -6.38
N GLU A 55 -13.14 -1.80 -7.52
CA GLU A 55 -13.63 -2.22 -8.82
C GLU A 55 -12.49 -2.81 -9.67
N SER A 56 -12.82 -3.60 -10.69
CA SER A 56 -11.82 -4.29 -11.51
C SER A 56 -10.90 -3.36 -12.29
N ASP A 57 -11.39 -2.18 -12.65
CA ASP A 57 -10.69 -1.20 -13.48
C ASP A 57 -10.00 -0.11 -12.66
N ASP A 58 -10.11 -0.16 -11.33
CA ASP A 58 -9.42 0.76 -10.44
C ASP A 58 -7.91 0.70 -10.63
N ASP A 59 -7.28 1.88 -10.50
CA ASP A 59 -5.83 2.01 -10.47
C ASP A 59 -5.36 2.19 -9.03
N PRO A 60 -4.70 1.18 -8.42
CA PRO A 60 -4.30 1.25 -7.02
C PRO A 60 -3.44 2.46 -6.66
N TRP A 61 -2.54 2.89 -7.55
CA TRP A 61 -1.69 4.07 -7.31
C TRP A 61 -2.49 5.37 -7.27
N SER A 62 -3.45 5.51 -8.18
CA SER A 62 -4.32 6.68 -8.29
C SER A 62 -5.28 6.75 -7.12
N GLU A 63 -5.88 5.62 -6.74
CA GLU A 63 -6.73 5.50 -5.56
C GLU A 63 -5.98 5.81 -4.27
N HIS A 64 -4.74 5.32 -4.14
CA HIS A 64 -3.87 5.64 -3.01
C HIS A 64 -3.60 7.15 -2.94
N ARG A 65 -3.19 7.79 -4.05
CA ARG A 65 -2.96 9.24 -4.08
C ARG A 65 -4.23 10.02 -3.76
N ARG A 66 -5.38 9.59 -4.28
CA ARG A 66 -6.66 10.27 -4.10
C ARG A 66 -7.12 10.24 -2.65
N HIS A 67 -7.01 9.10 -1.99
CA HIS A 67 -7.55 8.89 -0.65
C HIS A 67 -6.56 9.09 0.50
N ALA A 68 -5.25 9.15 0.23
CA ALA A 68 -4.23 9.39 1.26
C ALA A 68 -3.66 10.80 1.27
N LYS A 69 -4.25 11.77 0.56
CA LYS A 69 -3.77 13.18 0.49
C LYS A 69 -3.54 13.77 1.89
N ASN A 70 -4.49 13.60 2.80
CA ASN A 70 -4.42 14.17 4.15
C ASN A 70 -3.49 13.39 5.10
N LEU A 71 -3.07 12.18 4.72
CA LEU A 71 -2.20 11.33 5.53
C LEU A 71 -0.72 11.52 5.19
N ASN A 72 -0.41 12.31 4.15
CA ASN A 72 0.94 12.55 3.64
C ASN A 72 1.77 11.26 3.58
N CYS A 73 1.35 10.33 2.72
CA CYS A 73 1.97 9.02 2.59
C CYS A 73 3.30 9.15 1.85
N GLU A 74 4.41 9.01 2.58
CA GLU A 74 5.76 9.14 2.02
C GLU A 74 6.00 8.22 0.82
N PHE A 75 5.47 7.00 0.87
CA PHE A 75 5.59 6.03 -0.22
C PHE A 75 4.86 6.48 -1.49
N VAL A 76 3.57 6.85 -1.39
CA VAL A 76 2.79 7.21 -2.59
C VAL A 76 3.30 8.50 -3.24
N ASN A 77 3.87 9.40 -2.42
CA ASN A 77 4.45 10.65 -2.87
C ASN A 77 5.73 10.44 -3.69
N THR A 78 6.45 9.32 -3.49
CA THR A 78 7.60 8.99 -4.36
C THR A 78 7.17 8.70 -5.79
N GLY A 79 5.97 8.11 -5.98
CA GLY A 79 5.50 7.63 -7.27
C GLY A 79 6.35 6.51 -7.89
N LYS A 80 7.21 5.87 -7.10
CA LYS A 80 8.17 4.85 -7.55
C LYS A 80 7.82 3.47 -7.00
N LYS A 81 8.12 2.44 -7.78
CA LYS A 81 8.03 1.04 -7.35
C LYS A 81 9.17 0.68 -6.41
N GLU A 82 9.02 -0.39 -5.65
CA GLU A 82 10.08 -0.87 -4.74
C GLU A 82 11.39 -1.13 -5.48
N SER A 83 11.34 -1.67 -6.71
CA SER A 83 12.52 -1.95 -7.54
C SER A 83 13.26 -0.70 -8.05
N GLU A 84 12.63 0.46 -8.01
CA GLU A 84 13.18 1.73 -8.51
C GLU A 84 13.65 2.66 -7.39
N MET A 85 13.47 2.23 -6.13
CA MET A 85 13.82 3.03 -4.97
C MET A 85 15.31 2.96 -4.65
N THR A 86 15.86 4.11 -4.27
CA THR A 86 17.18 4.16 -3.63
C THR A 86 17.08 3.78 -2.15
N VAL A 87 18.20 3.31 -1.56
CA VAL A 87 18.28 3.03 -0.11
C VAL A 87 17.87 4.25 0.72
N LYS A 88 18.24 5.47 0.30
CA LYS A 88 17.89 6.71 1.00
C LYS A 88 16.39 7.00 0.99
N GLU A 89 15.69 6.70 -0.09
CA GLU A 89 14.23 6.83 -0.16
C GLU A 89 13.55 5.77 0.70
N PHE A 90 14.04 4.53 0.61
CA PHE A 90 13.52 3.43 1.41
C PHE A 90 13.65 3.69 2.92
N LEU A 91 14.81 4.18 3.38
CA LEU A 91 15.00 4.54 4.80
C LEU A 91 14.04 5.63 5.26
N ARG A 92 13.77 6.64 4.43
CA ARG A 92 12.79 7.70 4.73
C ARG A 92 11.38 7.12 4.89
N ILE A 93 11.00 6.19 4.03
CA ILE A 93 9.71 5.50 4.12
C ILE A 93 9.60 4.68 5.42
N CYS A 94 10.64 3.93 5.78
CA CYS A 94 10.67 3.16 7.03
C CYS A 94 10.50 4.06 8.26
N SER A 95 11.25 5.16 8.33
CA SER A 95 11.11 6.13 9.42
C SER A 95 9.72 6.77 9.45
N ALA A 96 9.15 7.10 8.30
CA ALA A 96 7.80 7.66 8.21
C ALA A 96 6.72 6.67 8.67
N HIS A 97 6.89 5.38 8.35
CA HIS A 97 6.03 4.29 8.85
C HIS A 97 6.09 4.19 10.37
N GLU A 98 7.29 4.16 10.97
CA GLU A 98 7.45 4.06 12.43
C GLU A 98 6.81 5.23 13.16
N GLN A 99 7.02 6.46 12.70
CA GLN A 99 6.40 7.65 13.28
C GLN A 99 4.87 7.56 13.23
N LYS A 100 4.30 7.19 12.08
CA LYS A 100 2.85 7.02 11.93
C LYS A 100 2.31 5.86 12.74
N PHE A 101 3.07 4.77 12.90
CA PHE A 101 2.70 3.65 13.74
C PHE A 101 2.61 4.08 15.22
N THR A 102 3.65 4.75 15.73
CA THR A 102 3.67 5.24 17.10
C THR A 102 2.49 6.18 17.38
N VAL A 103 2.26 7.18 16.52
CA VAL A 103 1.16 8.14 16.70
C VAL A 103 -0.21 7.47 16.66
N ARG A 104 -0.40 6.48 15.78
CA ARG A 104 -1.73 5.89 15.54
C ARG A 104 -2.12 4.81 16.56
N PHE A 105 -1.15 4.22 17.26
CA PHE A 105 -1.38 3.11 18.19
C PHE A 105 -1.00 3.39 19.65
N PHE A 106 -0.28 4.48 19.93
CA PHE A 106 0.19 4.81 21.28
C PHE A 106 -0.16 6.24 21.75
N CYS A 107 -0.94 6.99 20.98
CA CYS A 107 -1.52 8.29 21.39
C CYS A 107 -3.02 8.15 21.69
#